data_AF-G3WJ24-F1
#
_entry.id   AF-G3WJ24-F1
#
_cell.length_a   1.000
_cell.length_b   1.000
_cell.length_c   1.000
_cell.angle_alpha   90.00
_cell.angle_beta   90.00
_cell.angle_gamma   90.00
#
_symmetry.space_group_name_H-M   'P 1'
#
loop_
_entity.id
_entity.type
_entity.pdbx_description
1 polymer ?
#
loop_
_entity_poly.entity_id
_entity_poly.type
_entity_poly.pdbx_seq_one_letter_code
_entity_poly.pdbx_strand_id
1 'polypeptide(L)'
;MSPKEPLPAVQDVLKKAFHVVEHQHGLWKSTLNDCLPLLTSLSNLAEQLQASQNVQLEETPLRAFPDLKDRLRGKLLAAGDAILDQLGEKLNSLLQVRDTVSSHVEQVFELYVQKADELGLDIVLQPSAVSPSLADMLAWLQDIDRHYRNVYLERKYLLSQIQWENLPNIQTLPQAWNRISENDQDLVQDILLNVSFFLET
;
A
#
# COMPACT_ATOMS: atom_id res chain seq x y z
N MET A 1 -36.33 -3.68 -19.65
CA MET A 1 -35.11 -2.87 -19.55
C MET A 1 -34.53 -2.78 -20.94
N SER A 2 -34.49 -1.60 -21.55
CA SER A 2 -33.83 -1.42 -22.85
C SER A 2 -32.32 -1.62 -22.66
N PRO A 3 -31.62 -2.31 -23.58
CA PRO A 3 -30.16 -2.42 -23.48
C PRO A 3 -29.57 -1.00 -23.50
N LYS A 4 -28.79 -0.64 -22.48
CA LYS A 4 -27.98 0.58 -22.52
C LYS A 4 -27.04 0.48 -23.72
N GLU A 5 -26.83 1.58 -24.42
CA GLU A 5 -25.79 1.67 -25.45
C GLU A 5 -24.43 1.25 -24.86
N PRO A 6 -23.58 0.54 -25.63
CA PRO A 6 -22.38 -0.12 -25.11
C PRO A 6 -21.38 0.86 -24.48
N LEU A 7 -21.22 2.06 -25.06
CA LEU A 7 -20.30 3.08 -24.58
C LEU A 7 -20.71 3.68 -23.21
N PRO A 8 -21.94 4.20 -23.03
CA PRO A 8 -22.41 4.66 -21.72
C PRO A 8 -22.30 3.59 -20.63
N ALA A 9 -22.56 2.32 -20.95
CA ALA A 9 -22.45 1.23 -19.97
C ALA A 9 -21.00 1.05 -19.46
N VAL A 10 -20.00 1.08 -20.36
CA VAL A 10 -18.59 0.98 -19.97
C VAL A 10 -18.14 2.24 -19.23
N GLN A 11 -18.57 3.43 -19.66
CA GLN A 11 -18.27 4.69 -18.99
C GLN A 11 -18.82 4.73 -17.56
N ASP A 12 -20.04 4.25 -17.32
CA ASP A 12 -20.64 4.18 -15.98
C ASP A 12 -19.79 3.34 -15.02
N VAL A 13 -19.30 2.18 -15.47
CA VAL A 13 -18.47 1.29 -14.65
C VAL A 13 -17.07 1.88 -14.43
N LEU A 14 -16.51 2.58 -15.43
CA LEU A 14 -15.26 3.32 -15.27
C LEU A 14 -15.36 4.43 -14.22
N LYS A 15 -16.43 5.25 -14.27
CA LYS A 15 -16.65 6.29 -13.25
C LYS A 15 -16.68 5.68 -11.85
N LYS A 16 -17.43 4.59 -11.70
CA LYS A 16 -17.48 3.85 -10.43
C LYS A 16 -16.09 3.36 -10.00
N ALA A 17 -15.30 2.78 -10.91
CA ALA A 17 -13.97 2.29 -10.61
C ALA A 17 -13.02 3.42 -10.17
N PHE A 18 -13.01 4.56 -10.86
CA PHE A 18 -12.15 5.69 -10.51
C PHE A 18 -12.56 6.36 -9.19
N HIS A 19 -13.86 6.49 -8.89
CA HIS A 19 -14.29 6.95 -7.56
C HIS A 19 -13.85 5.99 -6.44
N VAL A 20 -13.90 4.68 -6.70
CA VAL A 20 -13.36 3.70 -5.76
C VAL A 20 -11.85 3.87 -5.61
N VAL A 21 -11.10 4.04 -6.69
CA VAL A 21 -9.66 4.31 -6.64
C VAL A 21 -9.36 5.56 -5.81
N GLU A 22 -10.09 6.67 -6.00
CA GLU A 22 -9.92 7.90 -5.24
C GLU A 22 -10.08 7.68 -3.73
N HIS A 23 -11.19 7.05 -3.33
CA HIS A 23 -11.44 6.74 -1.92
C HIS A 23 -10.37 5.79 -1.34
N GLN A 24 -10.03 4.73 -2.07
CA GLN A 24 -9.05 3.74 -1.65
C GLN A 24 -7.64 4.34 -1.57
N HIS A 25 -7.29 5.29 -2.43
CA HIS A 25 -6.03 6.02 -2.38
C HIS A 25 -5.87 6.83 -1.09
N GLY A 26 -6.95 7.49 -0.64
CA GLY A 26 -6.98 8.16 0.65
C GLY A 26 -6.71 7.22 1.83
N LEU A 27 -7.39 6.06 1.85
CA LEU A 27 -7.18 5.02 2.87
C LEU A 27 -5.76 4.46 2.85
N TRP A 28 -5.22 4.22 1.66
CA TRP A 28 -3.85 3.75 1.46
C TRP A 28 -2.85 4.72 2.08
N LYS A 29 -2.92 6.01 1.74
CA LYS A 29 -2.01 7.05 2.28
C LYS A 29 -2.12 7.16 3.79
N SER A 30 -3.35 7.17 4.33
CA SER A 30 -3.56 7.21 5.79
C SER A 30 -2.94 5.99 6.47
N THR A 31 -3.14 4.79 5.92
CA THR A 31 -2.59 3.54 6.48
C THR A 31 -1.07 3.54 6.44
N LEU A 32 -0.45 4.04 5.35
CA LEU A 32 1.00 4.19 5.27
C LEU A 32 1.55 5.15 6.33
N ASN A 33 0.86 6.28 6.58
CA ASN A 33 1.24 7.23 7.62
C ASN A 33 1.15 6.59 9.01
N ASP A 34 0.12 5.78 9.27
CA ASP A 34 -0.03 5.04 10.53
C ASP A 34 1.09 4.00 10.76
N CYS A 35 1.71 3.48 9.69
CA CYS A 35 2.85 2.55 9.82
C CYS A 35 4.12 3.24 10.33
N LEU A 36 4.35 4.51 9.99
CA LEU A 36 5.59 5.23 10.32
C LEU A 36 5.94 5.24 11.83
N PRO A 37 5.04 5.56 12.76
CA PRO A 37 5.35 5.52 14.19
C PRO A 37 5.64 4.11 14.69
N LEU A 38 4.99 3.08 14.13
CA LEU A 38 5.24 1.68 14.46
C LEU A 38 6.64 1.23 14.02
N LEU A 39 7.01 1.55 12.78
CA LEU A 39 8.34 1.27 12.23
C LEU A 39 9.45 1.98 13.03
N THR A 40 9.21 3.23 13.41
CA THR A 40 10.14 4.00 14.25
C THR A 40 10.30 3.35 15.62
N SER A 41 9.20 2.86 16.19
CA SER A 41 9.22 2.17 17.49
C SER A 41 9.98 0.84 17.42
N LEU A 42 9.85 0.07 16.33
CA LEU A 42 10.69 -1.12 16.09
C LEU A 42 12.17 -0.78 15.97
N SER A 43 12.52 0.26 15.21
CA SER A 43 13.90 0.76 15.11
C SER A 43 14.47 1.09 16.49
N ASN A 44 13.72 1.84 17.30
CA ASN A 44 14.13 2.19 18.66
C ASN A 44 14.30 0.97 19.57
N LEU A 45 13.42 -0.04 19.47
CA LEU A 45 13.57 -1.29 20.22
C LEU A 45 14.83 -2.06 19.82
N ALA A 46 15.17 -2.07 18.53
CA ALA A 46 16.39 -2.70 18.05
C ALA A 46 17.65 -1.97 18.58
N GLU A 47 17.64 -0.64 18.66
CA GLU A 47 18.69 0.14 19.30
C GLU A 47 18.80 -0.18 20.80
N GLN A 48 17.68 -0.23 21.52
CA GLN A 48 17.66 -0.60 22.95
C GLN A 48 18.19 -2.01 23.18
N LEU A 49 17.82 -2.96 22.33
CA LEU A 49 18.31 -4.33 22.42
C LEU A 49 19.82 -4.38 22.18
N GLN A 50 20.34 -3.65 21.19
CA GLN A 50 21.77 -3.53 20.95
C GLN A 50 22.50 -2.90 22.15
N ALA A 51 21.98 -1.80 22.70
CA ALA A 51 22.56 -1.14 23.87
C ALA A 51 22.60 -2.07 25.09
N SER A 52 21.54 -2.84 25.32
CA SER A 52 21.46 -3.82 26.41
C SER A 52 22.47 -4.97 26.26
N GLN A 53 22.83 -5.32 25.03
CA GLN A 53 23.82 -6.36 24.75
C GLN A 53 25.24 -5.86 25.03
N ASN A 54 25.52 -4.60 24.71
CA ASN A 54 26.85 -3.98 24.81
C ASN A 54 27.20 -3.48 26.24
N VAL A 55 26.19 -3.24 27.08
CA VAL A 55 26.41 -2.81 28.47
C VAL A 55 26.99 -3.94 29.32
N GLN A 56 28.03 -3.62 30.09
CA GLN A 56 28.63 -4.48 31.10
C GLN A 56 27.92 -4.27 32.45
N LEU A 57 26.77 -4.93 32.64
CA LEU A 57 25.96 -4.78 33.85
C LEU A 57 26.72 -5.16 35.12
N GLU A 58 27.70 -6.06 34.99
CA GLU A 58 28.56 -6.56 36.06
C GLU A 58 29.40 -5.45 36.70
N GLU A 59 29.74 -4.42 35.93
CA GLU A 59 30.51 -3.24 36.37
C GLU A 59 29.63 -2.13 36.97
N THR A 60 28.32 -2.35 37.04
CA THR A 60 27.35 -1.37 37.54
C THR A 60 26.71 -1.83 38.86
N PRO A 61 26.01 -0.95 39.60
CA PRO A 61 25.19 -1.36 40.73
C PRO A 61 24.10 -2.38 40.38
N LEU A 62 23.76 -2.54 39.10
CA LEU A 62 22.76 -3.51 38.61
C LEU A 62 23.26 -4.97 38.63
N ARG A 63 24.55 -5.21 38.90
CA ARG A 63 25.13 -6.56 39.07
C ARG A 63 24.42 -7.43 40.11
N ALA A 64 23.67 -6.81 41.04
CA ALA A 64 22.85 -7.52 42.01
C ALA A 64 21.65 -8.28 41.37
N PHE A 65 21.35 -8.03 40.10
CA PHE A 65 20.25 -8.63 39.34
C PHE A 65 20.80 -9.47 38.18
N PRO A 66 21.22 -10.73 38.42
CA PRO A 66 21.90 -11.54 37.42
C PRO A 66 21.00 -11.92 36.22
N ASP A 67 19.67 -11.91 36.41
CA ASP A 67 18.65 -12.20 35.40
C ASP A 67 18.23 -10.95 34.59
N LEU A 68 18.73 -9.77 34.92
CA LEU A 68 18.25 -8.51 34.36
C LEU A 68 18.41 -8.44 32.83
N LYS A 69 19.53 -8.93 32.30
CA LYS A 69 19.82 -8.90 30.85
C LYS A 69 18.83 -9.75 30.07
N ASP A 70 18.59 -10.98 30.53
CA ASP A 70 17.65 -11.91 29.89
C ASP A 70 16.21 -11.41 30.00
N ARG A 71 15.82 -10.85 31.15
CA ARG A 71 14.49 -10.26 31.34
C ARG A 71 14.27 -9.02 30.50
N LEU A 72 15.27 -8.16 30.36
CA LEU A 72 15.21 -6.99 29.50
C LEU A 72 15.09 -7.42 28.04
N ARG A 73 15.91 -8.38 27.59
CA ARG A 73 15.79 -8.98 26.25
C ARG A 73 14.39 -9.52 26.02
N GLY A 74 13.87 -10.34 26.93
CA GLY A 74 12.52 -10.91 26.80
C GLY A 74 11.43 -9.84 26.70
N LYS A 75 11.54 -8.75 27.48
CA LYS A 75 10.59 -7.63 27.41
C LYS A 75 10.68 -6.85 26.09
N LEU A 76 11.89 -6.60 25.60
CA LEU A 76 12.09 -5.89 24.34
C LEU A 76 11.57 -6.69 23.15
N LEU A 77 11.82 -8.01 23.13
CA LEU A 77 11.29 -8.91 22.09
C LEU A 77 9.76 -8.95 22.14
N ALA A 78 9.16 -9.12 23.32
CA ALA A 78 7.70 -9.13 23.47
C ALA A 78 7.04 -7.80 23.05
N ALA A 79 7.68 -6.66 23.34
CA ALA A 79 7.22 -5.36 22.86
C ALA A 79 7.34 -5.24 21.33
N GLY A 80 8.41 -5.81 20.77
CA GLY A 80 8.63 -5.91 19.34
C GLY A 80 7.54 -6.73 18.64
N ASP A 81 7.23 -7.92 19.15
CA ASP A 81 6.18 -8.79 18.63
C ASP A 81 4.82 -8.07 18.62
N ALA A 82 4.48 -7.35 19.68
CA ALA A 82 3.24 -6.57 19.75
C ALA A 82 3.16 -5.44 18.71
N ILE A 83 4.31 -4.87 18.28
CA ILE A 83 4.33 -3.89 17.18
C ILE A 83 4.24 -4.58 15.82
N LEU A 84 4.87 -5.76 15.67
CA LEU A 84 4.76 -6.56 14.44
C LEU A 84 3.32 -7.01 14.19
N ASP A 85 2.57 -7.36 15.24
CA ASP A 85 1.14 -7.67 15.14
C ASP A 85 0.36 -6.47 14.59
N GLN A 86 0.59 -5.27 15.14
CA GLN A 86 -0.04 -4.03 14.66
C GLN A 86 0.35 -3.70 13.20
N LEU A 87 1.61 -3.90 12.82
CA LEU A 87 2.04 -3.75 11.42
C LEU A 87 1.37 -4.80 10.51
N GLY A 88 1.13 -6.00 11.01
CA GLY A 88 0.36 -7.04 10.32
C GLY A 88 -1.08 -6.59 10.05
N GLU A 89 -1.74 -5.97 11.02
CA GLU A 89 -3.07 -5.37 10.83
C GLU A 89 -3.05 -4.28 9.76
N LYS A 90 -2.06 -3.39 9.78
CA LYS A 90 -1.91 -2.35 8.75
C LYS A 90 -1.64 -2.93 7.37
N LEU A 91 -0.82 -3.99 7.27
CA LEU A 91 -0.64 -4.73 6.02
C LEU A 91 -1.96 -5.33 5.53
N ASN A 92 -2.82 -5.84 6.41
CA ASN A 92 -4.13 -6.35 6.01
C ASN A 92 -5.05 -5.21 5.50
N SER A 93 -4.98 -4.01 6.06
CA SER A 93 -5.69 -2.85 5.52
C SER A 93 -5.19 -2.47 4.12
N LEU A 94 -3.86 -2.47 3.89
CA LEU A 94 -3.29 -2.23 2.55
C LEU A 94 -3.69 -3.32 1.56
N LEU A 95 -3.74 -4.58 2.00
CA LEU A 95 -4.22 -5.71 1.20
C LEU A 95 -5.67 -5.50 0.74
N GLN A 96 -6.55 -5.07 1.65
CA GLN A 96 -7.95 -4.78 1.34
C GLN A 96 -8.11 -3.66 0.32
N VAL A 97 -7.30 -2.59 0.42
CA VAL A 97 -7.27 -1.52 -0.58
C VAL A 97 -6.92 -2.10 -1.96
N ARG A 98 -5.81 -2.84 -2.06
CA ARG A 98 -5.38 -3.50 -3.29
C ARG A 98 -6.49 -4.36 -3.87
N ASP A 99 -7.04 -5.28 -3.08
CA ASP A 99 -8.07 -6.24 -3.55
C ASP A 99 -9.35 -5.54 -4.00
N THR A 100 -9.73 -4.47 -3.31
CA THR A 100 -10.91 -3.68 -3.69
C THR A 100 -10.70 -3.00 -5.04
N VAL A 101 -9.52 -2.43 -5.27
CA VAL A 101 -9.17 -1.81 -6.56
C VAL A 101 -9.11 -2.88 -7.66
N SER A 102 -8.39 -3.98 -7.44
CA SER A 102 -8.27 -5.09 -8.40
C SER A 102 -9.64 -5.61 -8.83
N SER A 103 -10.56 -5.83 -7.89
CA SER A 103 -11.92 -6.30 -8.20
C SER A 103 -12.71 -5.33 -9.08
N HIS A 104 -12.55 -4.01 -8.90
CA HIS A 104 -13.22 -3.02 -9.75
C HIS A 104 -12.58 -2.94 -11.13
N VAL A 105 -11.26 -3.07 -11.22
CA VAL A 105 -10.55 -3.16 -12.51
C VAL A 105 -11.00 -4.40 -13.27
N GLU A 106 -11.07 -5.56 -12.63
CA GLU A 106 -11.59 -6.79 -13.23
C GLU A 106 -13.03 -6.60 -13.77
N GLN A 107 -13.94 -6.01 -12.99
CA GLN A 107 -15.32 -5.73 -13.42
C GLN A 107 -15.39 -4.81 -14.66
N VAL A 108 -14.54 -3.77 -14.71
CA VAL A 108 -14.45 -2.89 -15.89
C VAL A 108 -14.00 -3.68 -17.12
N PHE A 109 -12.95 -4.50 -16.99
CA PHE A 109 -12.40 -5.26 -18.10
C PHE A 109 -13.36 -6.36 -18.58
N GLU A 110 -14.05 -7.05 -17.67
CA GLU A 110 -15.09 -8.02 -18.02
C GLU A 110 -16.20 -7.38 -18.86
N LEU A 111 -16.71 -6.21 -18.43
CA LEU A 111 -17.75 -5.51 -19.18
C LEU A 111 -17.24 -4.98 -20.52
N TYR A 112 -16.03 -4.41 -20.55
CA TYR A 112 -15.42 -3.93 -21.79
C TYR A 112 -15.26 -5.07 -22.80
N VAL A 113 -14.73 -6.22 -22.38
CA VAL A 113 -14.56 -7.40 -23.26
C VAL A 113 -15.91 -7.90 -23.79
N GLN A 114 -16.96 -7.92 -22.96
CA GLN A 114 -18.31 -8.29 -23.39
C GLN A 114 -18.89 -7.34 -24.44
N LYS A 115 -18.45 -6.07 -24.44
CA LYS A 115 -18.96 -5.01 -25.31
C LYS A 115 -18.00 -4.60 -26.43
N ALA A 116 -16.82 -5.21 -26.50
CA ALA A 116 -15.76 -4.83 -27.43
C ALA A 116 -16.20 -4.94 -28.90
N ASP A 117 -16.92 -6.00 -29.26
CA ASP A 117 -17.41 -6.21 -30.65
C ASP A 117 -18.46 -5.15 -31.07
N GLU A 118 -19.18 -4.57 -30.09
CA GLU A 118 -20.15 -3.49 -30.31
C GLU A 118 -19.47 -2.11 -30.30
N LEU A 119 -18.26 -2.01 -29.74
CA LEU A 119 -17.47 -0.78 -29.61
C LEU A 119 -16.45 -0.69 -30.76
N GLY A 120 -16.72 0.17 -31.73
CA GLY A 120 -15.74 0.49 -32.78
C GLY A 120 -14.43 1.03 -32.20
N LEU A 121 -13.30 0.68 -32.82
CA LEU A 121 -11.96 1.13 -32.40
C LEU A 121 -11.84 2.67 -32.41
N ASP A 122 -12.52 3.32 -33.35
CA ASP A 122 -12.63 4.77 -33.45
C ASP A 122 -13.23 5.38 -32.18
N ILE A 123 -14.29 4.78 -31.66
CA ILE A 123 -14.96 5.22 -30.42
C ILE A 123 -14.03 5.03 -29.21
N VAL A 124 -13.34 3.89 -29.14
CA VAL A 124 -12.46 3.55 -28.01
C VAL A 124 -11.28 4.53 -27.90
N LEU A 125 -10.76 4.98 -29.05
CA LEU A 125 -9.60 5.86 -29.12
C LEU A 125 -9.95 7.35 -29.11
N GLN A 126 -11.22 7.72 -29.18
CA GLN A 126 -11.63 9.12 -29.32
C GLN A 126 -11.74 9.82 -27.95
N PRO A 127 -10.84 10.78 -27.64
CA PRO A 127 -11.03 11.65 -26.48
C PRO A 127 -12.07 12.74 -26.77
N SER A 128 -12.49 13.43 -25.72
CA SER A 128 -13.33 14.63 -25.78
C SER A 128 -12.76 15.74 -24.89
N ALA A 129 -13.39 16.92 -24.92
CA ALA A 129 -12.99 18.06 -24.08
C ALA A 129 -13.16 17.80 -22.57
N VAL A 130 -14.00 16.84 -22.18
CA VAL A 130 -14.36 16.55 -20.78
C VAL A 130 -14.06 15.11 -20.36
N SER A 131 -13.52 14.30 -21.26
CA SER A 131 -13.24 12.88 -20.99
C SER A 131 -12.07 12.39 -21.83
N PRO A 132 -11.06 11.77 -21.20
CA PRO A 132 -10.01 11.04 -21.89
C PRO A 132 -10.57 9.90 -22.77
N SER A 133 -9.74 9.31 -23.64
CA SER A 133 -10.19 8.17 -24.43
C SER A 133 -10.48 6.96 -23.53
N LEU A 134 -11.35 6.06 -24.00
CA LEU A 134 -11.63 4.81 -23.29
C LEU A 134 -10.36 3.96 -23.16
N ALA A 135 -9.52 3.94 -24.20
CA ALA A 135 -8.23 3.25 -24.16
C ALA A 135 -7.31 3.77 -23.06
N ASP A 136 -7.18 5.09 -22.91
CA ASP A 136 -6.32 5.70 -21.88
C ASP A 136 -6.83 5.34 -20.48
N MET A 137 -8.14 5.49 -20.25
CA MET A 137 -8.75 5.17 -18.96
C MET A 137 -8.58 3.71 -18.56
N LEU A 138 -8.73 2.78 -19.51
CA LEU A 138 -8.48 1.35 -19.28
C LEU A 138 -7.01 1.08 -18.97
N ALA A 139 -6.09 1.67 -19.72
CA ALA A 139 -4.65 1.53 -19.48
C ALA A 139 -4.27 2.06 -18.09
N TRP A 140 -4.76 3.24 -17.73
CA TRP A 140 -4.50 3.84 -16.42
C TRP A 140 -5.04 3.02 -15.26
N LEU A 141 -6.23 2.40 -15.39
CA LEU A 141 -6.73 1.49 -14.36
C LEU A 141 -5.82 0.26 -14.17
N GLN A 142 -5.28 -0.30 -15.25
CA GLN A 142 -4.29 -1.39 -15.13
C GLN A 142 -2.99 -0.90 -14.49
N ASP A 143 -2.53 0.29 -14.82
CA ASP A 143 -1.33 0.87 -14.22
C ASP A 143 -1.51 1.08 -12.70
N ILE A 144 -2.69 1.57 -12.28
CA ILE A 144 -3.05 1.70 -10.86
C ILE A 144 -3.08 0.33 -10.15
N ASP A 145 -3.74 -0.68 -10.76
CA ASP A 145 -3.80 -2.03 -10.18
C ASP A 145 -2.41 -2.64 -10.00
N ARG A 146 -1.58 -2.55 -11.05
CA ARG A 146 -0.19 -3.01 -11.02
C ARG A 146 0.61 -2.29 -9.95
N HIS A 147 0.45 -0.99 -9.81
CA HIS A 147 1.11 -0.19 -8.79
C HIS A 147 0.78 -0.70 -7.38
N TYR A 148 -0.50 -0.78 -7.02
CA TYR A 148 -0.89 -1.27 -5.68
C TYR A 148 -0.38 -2.69 -5.41
N ARG A 149 -0.43 -3.57 -6.41
CA ARG A 149 0.08 -4.93 -6.29
C ARG A 149 1.59 -4.96 -6.01
N ASN A 150 2.38 -4.24 -6.79
CA ASN A 150 3.84 -4.23 -6.65
C ASN A 150 4.25 -3.63 -5.31
N VAL A 151 3.71 -2.47 -4.99
CA VAL A 151 4.03 -1.73 -3.78
C VAL A 151 3.61 -2.50 -2.52
N TYR A 152 2.44 -3.16 -2.55
CA TYR A 152 2.03 -4.04 -1.46
C TYR A 152 3.01 -5.21 -1.25
N LEU A 153 3.42 -5.86 -2.35
CA LEU A 153 4.33 -7.01 -2.28
C LEU A 153 5.72 -6.61 -1.75
N GLU A 154 6.25 -5.47 -2.18
CA GLU A 154 7.53 -4.95 -1.66
C GLU A 154 7.46 -4.68 -0.16
N ARG A 155 6.37 -4.07 0.32
CA ARG A 155 6.17 -3.80 1.75
C ARG A 155 6.00 -5.06 2.57
N LYS A 156 5.20 -6.01 2.09
CA LYS A 156 5.03 -7.32 2.72
C LYS A 156 6.37 -8.06 2.79
N TYR A 157 7.13 -8.03 1.70
CA TYR A 157 8.45 -8.64 1.65
C TYR A 157 9.39 -7.99 2.67
N LEU A 158 9.48 -6.67 2.70
CA LEU A 158 10.32 -5.92 3.64
C LEU A 158 10.03 -6.34 5.10
N LEU A 159 8.77 -6.39 5.50
CA LEU A 159 8.39 -6.80 6.85
C LEU A 159 8.66 -8.29 7.13
N SER A 160 8.59 -9.16 6.12
CA SER A 160 8.94 -10.58 6.28
C SER A 160 10.43 -10.83 6.52
N GLN A 161 11.30 -9.85 6.23
CA GLN A 161 12.75 -9.96 6.43
C GLN A 161 13.20 -9.55 7.84
N ILE A 162 12.27 -9.19 8.72
CA ILE A 162 12.59 -8.79 10.09
C ILE A 162 13.07 -10.02 10.87
N GLN A 163 14.29 -9.91 11.40
CA GLN A 163 14.93 -10.91 12.24
C GLN A 163 15.62 -10.19 13.40
N TRP A 164 15.26 -10.53 14.65
CA TRP A 164 15.82 -9.90 15.84
C TRP A 164 17.31 -10.19 16.06
N GLU A 165 17.87 -11.13 15.29
CA GLU A 165 19.30 -11.41 15.18
C GLU A 165 20.03 -10.36 14.33
N ASN A 166 19.32 -9.66 13.43
CA ASN A 166 19.87 -8.64 12.53
C ASN A 166 19.33 -7.24 12.88
N LEU A 167 19.78 -6.73 14.03
CA LEU A 167 19.37 -5.41 14.53
C LEU A 167 19.62 -4.24 13.55
N PRO A 168 20.75 -4.17 12.82
CA PRO A 168 20.96 -3.10 11.84
C PRO A 168 19.88 -3.02 10.76
N ASN A 169 19.33 -4.17 10.34
CA ASN A 169 18.24 -4.19 9.37
C ASN A 169 16.95 -3.57 9.96
N ILE A 170 16.63 -3.91 11.21
CA ILE A 170 15.47 -3.34 11.91
C ILE A 170 15.62 -1.83 12.14
N GLN A 171 16.83 -1.37 12.47
CA GLN A 171 17.13 0.05 12.67
C GLN A 171 17.00 0.88 11.38
N THR A 172 17.23 0.26 10.22
CA THR A 172 17.13 0.92 8.91
C THR A 172 15.77 0.73 8.24
N LEU A 173 14.84 0.03 8.92
CA LEU A 173 13.53 -0.32 8.40
C LEU A 173 12.67 0.90 8.04
N PRO A 174 12.62 2.00 8.84
CA PRO A 174 11.85 3.18 8.46
C PRO A 174 12.32 3.81 7.15
N GLN A 175 13.64 3.87 6.92
CA GLN A 175 14.19 4.40 5.68
C GLN A 175 13.89 3.47 4.50
N ALA A 176 14.03 2.15 4.69
CA ALA A 176 13.69 1.18 3.66
C ALA A 176 12.20 1.25 3.27
N TRP A 177 11.31 1.43 4.25
CA TRP A 177 9.87 1.58 4.02
C TRP A 177 9.51 2.83 3.19
N ASN A 178 10.18 3.95 3.46
CA ASN A 178 9.94 5.21 2.75
C ASN A 178 10.44 5.18 1.31
N ARG A 179 11.56 4.51 1.04
CA ARG A 179 12.09 4.33 -0.32
C ARG A 179 11.12 3.63 -1.27
N ILE A 180 10.28 2.72 -0.74
CA ILE A 180 9.23 2.07 -1.55
C ILE A 180 8.19 3.09 -2.04
N SER A 181 7.92 4.16 -1.29
CA SER A 181 6.99 5.23 -1.70
C SER A 181 7.59 6.22 -2.71
N GLU A 182 8.90 6.44 -2.68
CA GLU A 182 9.57 7.48 -3.48
C GLU A 182 9.57 7.16 -4.98
N ASN A 183 9.46 5.88 -5.36
CA ASN A 183 9.55 5.48 -6.77
C ASN A 183 8.30 5.82 -7.62
N ASP A 184 7.12 5.97 -6.99
CA ASP A 184 5.82 6.09 -7.70
C ASP A 184 4.88 7.11 -7.02
N GLN A 185 5.41 8.11 -6.31
CA GLN A 185 4.68 8.90 -5.32
C GLN A 185 3.45 9.64 -5.85
N ASP A 186 3.37 9.85 -7.17
CA ASP A 186 2.35 10.67 -7.82
C ASP A 186 1.51 9.93 -8.90
N LEU A 187 1.79 8.66 -9.22
CA LEU A 187 1.11 7.96 -10.34
C LEU A 187 -0.42 7.97 -10.21
N VAL A 188 -0.93 7.53 -9.07
CA VAL A 188 -2.39 7.42 -8.85
C VAL A 188 -3.03 8.81 -8.80
N GLN A 189 -2.34 9.78 -8.18
CA GLN A 189 -2.84 11.15 -8.07
C GLN A 189 -2.91 11.83 -9.45
N ASP A 190 -1.88 11.66 -10.28
CA ASP A 190 -1.82 12.22 -11.63
C ASP A 190 -2.91 11.63 -12.54
N ILE A 191 -3.12 10.31 -12.45
CA ILE A 191 -4.22 9.65 -13.18
C ILE A 191 -5.58 10.19 -12.72
N LEU A 192 -5.81 10.31 -11.40
CA LEU A 192 -7.06 10.85 -10.86
C LEU A 192 -7.31 12.29 -11.34
N LEU A 193 -6.26 13.11 -11.44
CA LEU A 193 -6.35 14.45 -12.02
C LEU A 193 -6.75 14.40 -13.51
N ASN A 194 -6.19 13.48 -14.29
CA ASN A 194 -6.51 13.33 -15.71
C ASN A 194 -7.98 12.94 -15.96
N VAL A 195 -8.62 12.21 -15.04
CA VAL A 195 -10.02 11.79 -15.16
C VAL A 195 -11.01 12.72 -14.41
N SER A 196 -10.54 13.75 -13.72
CA SER A 196 -11.37 14.61 -12.87
C SER A 196 -12.64 15.15 -13.57
N PHE A 197 -12.49 15.78 -14.74
CA PHE A 197 -13.64 16.28 -15.52
C PHE A 197 -14.61 15.17 -15.94
N PHE A 198 -14.10 13.97 -16.23
CA PHE A 198 -14.96 12.84 -16.59
C PHE A 198 -15.84 12.41 -15.41
N LEU A 199 -15.33 12.50 -14.18
CA LEU A 199 -16.06 12.16 -12.96
C LEU A 199 -17.14 13.19 -12.58
N GLU A 200 -17.01 14.44 -13.06
CA GLU A 200 -17.98 15.52 -12.79
C GLU A 200 -19.17 15.55 -13.77
N THR A 201 -19.06 14.84 -14.89
CA THR A 201 -20.11 14.73 -15.93
C THR A 201 -21.07 13.58 -15.69
#